data_AF-A0A917P1M4-F1
#
_entry.id   AF-A0A917P1M4-F1
#
_cell.length_a   1.000
_cell.length_b   1.000
_cell.length_c   1.000
_cell.angle_alpha   90.00
_cell.angle_beta   90.00
_cell.angle_gamma   90.00
#
_symmetry.space_group_name_H-M   'P 1'
#
loop_
_entity.id
_entity.type
_entity.pdbx_description
1 polymer ?
#
loop_
_entity_poly.entity_id
_entity_poly.type
_entity_poly.pdbx_seq_one_letter_code
_entity_poly.pdbx_strand_id
1 'polypeptide(L)'
;MNREEFFAQLAGLDEERLRKALWNLYWRGAAPVRERIEAEIAPVASVPRARTKAQPANPQQVLAEVREFVGLARAGAYLGGGREVSPKARSGWRFTFRRHAQAAREALAAEDPRPGEEAVAAIVDLACYCKAYQCFRSDDPMEAAKFIASDAVAALWTTMLQGHGPVAFAERAMPQLVRWESRHGWTLRGFGSVPEHETPLAAVLERLLPAPDAWVACAEQYVDALDRVAETQGAADRRGLGYSAAGYERKRRADDLLDWHDMLLERLPDYDAGHLLDKIAVHPALDGGHLLLFRARLALARGDLGQARALTTKGLNDLPGLDALHDLADKIGADVPMRAQGVRERRRITASPS
;
A
#
# COMPACT_ATOMS: atom_id res chain seq x y z
N MET A 1 15.24 22.90 -5.90
CA MET A 1 14.65 23.62 -7.03
C MET A 1 13.46 22.82 -7.52
N ASN A 2 12.26 23.27 -7.19
CA ASN A 2 11.02 22.64 -7.63
C ASN A 2 10.65 23.10 -9.07
N ARG A 3 9.60 22.51 -9.65
CA ARG A 3 9.17 22.78 -11.02
C ARG A 3 8.84 24.27 -11.24
N GLU A 4 8.17 24.89 -10.28
CA GLU A 4 7.72 26.28 -10.37
C GLU A 4 8.89 27.27 -10.25
N GLU A 5 9.81 27.03 -9.31
CA GLU A 5 11.06 27.78 -9.15
C GLU A 5 11.93 27.71 -10.41
N PHE A 6 11.97 26.53 -11.05
CA PHE A 6 12.70 26.34 -12.30
C PHE A 6 12.10 27.16 -13.45
N PHE A 7 10.77 27.13 -13.62
CA PHE A 7 10.10 27.93 -14.66
C PHE A 7 10.18 29.43 -14.39
N ALA A 8 10.09 29.86 -13.13
CA ALA A 8 10.27 31.26 -12.74
C ALA A 8 11.68 31.78 -13.07
N GLN A 9 12.71 30.96 -12.88
CA GLN A 9 14.09 31.31 -13.26
C GLN A 9 14.30 31.30 -14.78
N LEU A 10 13.66 30.39 -15.51
CA LEU A 10 13.73 30.34 -16.97
C LEU A 10 13.02 31.52 -17.65
N ALA A 11 11.95 32.04 -17.04
CA ALA A 11 11.17 33.16 -17.57
C ALA A 11 11.99 34.46 -17.76
N GLY A 12 13.12 34.59 -17.05
CA GLY A 12 14.03 35.73 -17.17
C GLY A 12 15.11 35.58 -18.25
N LEU A 13 15.16 34.47 -18.99
CA LEU A 13 16.16 34.23 -20.03
C LEU A 13 15.60 34.57 -21.42
N ASP A 14 16.41 35.28 -22.21
CA ASP A 14 16.15 35.47 -23.63
C ASP A 14 16.31 34.15 -24.41
N GLU A 15 15.77 34.13 -25.62
CA GLU A 15 15.75 32.94 -26.48
C GLU A 15 17.17 32.42 -26.80
N GLU A 16 18.16 33.31 -26.93
CA GLU A 16 19.55 32.94 -27.18
C GLU A 16 20.18 32.21 -25.98
N ARG A 17 19.95 32.70 -24.76
CA ARG A 17 20.42 32.05 -23.53
C ARG A 17 19.73 30.71 -23.30
N LEU A 18 18.45 30.60 -23.63
CA LEU A 18 17.71 29.34 -23.56
C LEU A 18 18.27 28.31 -24.55
N ARG A 19 18.52 28.68 -25.81
CA ARG A 19 19.16 27.79 -26.80
C ARG A 19 20.54 27.35 -26.35
N LYS A 20 21.34 28.25 -25.78
CA LYS A 20 22.68 27.94 -25.25
C LYS A 20 22.63 26.99 -24.05
N ALA A 21 21.68 27.17 -23.14
CA ALA A 21 21.49 26.28 -22.00
C ALA A 21 21.05 24.87 -22.44
N LEU A 22 20.10 24.78 -23.37
CA LEU A 22 19.65 23.52 -23.97
C LEU A 22 20.79 22.82 -24.73
N TRP A 23 21.60 23.55 -25.50
CA TRP A 23 22.74 22.99 -26.22
C TRP A 23 23.80 22.43 -25.27
N ASN A 24 24.12 23.13 -24.18
CA ASN A 24 25.04 22.64 -23.15
C ASN A 24 24.50 21.38 -22.46
N LEU A 25 23.20 21.34 -22.15
CA LEU A 25 22.54 20.20 -21.54
C LEU A 25 22.51 19.00 -22.49
N TYR A 26 22.25 19.23 -23.77
CA TYR A 26 22.25 18.21 -24.81
C TYR A 26 23.66 17.62 -25.01
N TRP A 27 24.70 18.44 -25.10
CA TRP A 27 26.06 17.93 -25.35
C TRP A 27 26.71 17.28 -24.13
N ARG A 28 26.42 17.75 -22.91
CA ARG A 28 27.00 17.22 -21.66
C ARG A 28 26.11 16.21 -20.92
N GLY A 29 24.86 16.00 -21.37
CA GLY A 29 23.90 15.10 -20.75
C GLY A 29 24.14 13.62 -21.04
N ALA A 30 23.73 12.74 -20.13
CA ALA A 30 23.71 11.29 -20.36
C ALA A 30 22.72 10.92 -21.50
N ALA A 31 22.92 9.77 -22.16
CA ALA A 31 22.11 9.34 -23.30
C ALA A 31 20.58 9.48 -23.11
N PRO A 32 19.98 9.12 -21.95
CA PRO A 32 18.54 9.28 -21.74
C PRO A 32 18.05 10.73 -21.71
N VAL A 33 18.93 11.68 -21.38
CA VAL A 33 18.62 13.12 -21.37
C VAL A 33 18.63 13.67 -22.80
N ARG A 34 19.57 13.20 -23.63
CA ARG A 34 19.65 13.57 -25.05
C ARG A 34 18.45 13.06 -25.84
N GLU A 35 18.07 11.80 -25.64
CA GLU A 35 16.91 11.20 -26.30
C GLU A 35 15.60 11.93 -25.99
N ARG A 36 15.44 12.45 -24.77
CA ARG A 36 14.27 13.26 -24.38
C ARG A 36 14.27 14.64 -25.05
N ILE A 37 15.42 15.29 -25.14
CA ILE A 37 15.55 16.59 -25.81
C ILE A 37 15.31 16.43 -27.32
N GLU A 38 15.84 15.37 -27.94
CA GLU A 38 15.63 15.05 -29.36
C GLU A 38 14.14 14.80 -29.67
N ALA A 39 13.43 14.12 -28.77
CA ALA A 39 12.00 13.85 -28.93
C ALA A 39 11.14 15.12 -28.92
N GLU A 40 11.53 16.14 -28.16
CA GLU A 40 10.81 17.43 -28.09
C GLU A 40 11.17 18.39 -29.24
N ILE A 41 12.37 18.27 -29.82
CA ILE A 41 12.84 19.11 -30.94
C ILE A 41 12.36 18.56 -32.31
N ALA A 42 12.07 17.27 -32.40
CA ALA A 42 11.64 16.65 -33.64
C ALA A 42 10.34 17.32 -34.16
N PRO A 43 10.34 17.90 -35.38
CA PRO A 43 9.11 18.42 -35.96
C PRO A 43 8.10 17.28 -36.12
N VAL A 44 6.81 17.58 -35.91
CA VAL A 44 5.67 16.64 -35.97
C VAL A 44 5.51 16.08 -37.39
N ALA A 45 6.43 15.22 -37.81
CA ALA A 45 6.46 14.39 -39.00
C ALA A 45 7.73 13.53 -39.01
N SER A 46 8.03 12.85 -37.91
CA SER A 46 8.81 11.60 -38.01
C SER A 46 8.01 10.53 -37.30
N VAL A 47 7.42 9.64 -38.09
CA VAL A 47 6.82 8.41 -37.59
C VAL A 47 7.90 7.76 -36.74
N PRO A 48 7.70 7.60 -35.42
CA PRO A 48 8.63 6.83 -34.61
C PRO A 48 8.76 5.50 -35.34
N ARG A 49 9.99 5.06 -35.64
CA ARG A 49 10.23 3.67 -36.02
C ARG A 49 9.38 2.86 -35.06
N ALA A 50 8.34 2.23 -35.58
CA ALA A 50 7.49 1.39 -34.76
C ALA A 50 8.48 0.45 -34.09
N ARG A 51 8.69 0.60 -32.77
CA ARG A 51 8.77 -0.58 -31.93
C ARG A 51 7.55 -1.33 -32.41
N THR A 52 7.78 -2.39 -33.20
CA THR A 52 6.75 -3.36 -33.55
C THR A 52 5.93 -3.47 -32.29
N LYS A 53 4.68 -2.99 -32.30
CA LYS A 53 3.79 -3.13 -31.15
C LYS A 53 3.88 -4.61 -30.89
N ALA A 54 4.65 -5.00 -29.88
CA ALA A 54 4.75 -6.39 -29.50
C ALA A 54 3.29 -6.75 -29.31
N GLN A 55 2.84 -7.75 -30.06
CA GLN A 55 1.48 -8.23 -29.97
C GLN A 55 1.15 -8.29 -28.47
N PRO A 56 0.06 -7.64 -28.02
CA PRO A 56 -0.21 -7.50 -26.59
C PRO A 56 -0.02 -8.86 -25.97
N ALA A 57 0.92 -8.95 -25.02
CA ALA A 57 1.38 -10.23 -24.52
C ALA A 57 0.15 -11.03 -24.05
N ASN A 58 0.06 -12.29 -24.48
CA ASN A 58 -1.08 -13.14 -24.14
C ASN A 58 -1.27 -13.11 -22.60
N PRO A 59 -2.42 -12.65 -22.08
CA PRO A 59 -2.63 -12.49 -20.63
C PRO A 59 -2.38 -13.78 -19.85
N GLN A 60 -2.73 -14.93 -20.41
CA GLN A 60 -2.49 -16.25 -19.81
C GLN A 60 -0.99 -16.58 -19.75
N GLN A 61 -0.23 -16.18 -20.77
CA GLN A 61 1.23 -16.33 -20.75
C GLN A 61 1.85 -15.42 -19.68
N VAL A 62 1.40 -14.16 -19.59
CA VAL A 62 1.86 -13.23 -18.55
C VAL A 62 1.59 -13.78 -17.15
N LEU A 63 0.39 -14.31 -16.91
CA LEU A 63 0.04 -14.94 -15.64
C LEU A 63 0.95 -16.13 -15.32
N ALA A 64 1.21 -17.01 -16.29
CA ALA A 64 2.09 -18.16 -16.09
C ALA A 64 3.52 -17.73 -15.74
N GLU A 65 4.09 -16.79 -16.48
CA GLU A 65 5.42 -16.24 -16.23
C GLU A 65 5.53 -15.56 -14.85
N VAL A 66 4.49 -14.80 -14.47
CA VAL A 66 4.43 -14.15 -13.15
C VAL A 66 4.37 -15.18 -12.04
N ARG A 67 3.53 -16.22 -12.17
CA ARG A 67 3.41 -17.29 -11.17
C ARG A 67 4.71 -18.05 -10.99
N GLU A 68 5.40 -18.37 -12.08
CA GLU A 68 6.71 -19.01 -12.04
C GLU A 68 7.73 -18.12 -11.30
N PHE A 69 7.81 -16.84 -11.66
CA PHE A 69 8.68 -15.88 -10.99
C PHE A 69 8.40 -15.77 -9.49
N VAL A 70 7.13 -15.64 -9.11
CA VAL A 70 6.69 -15.55 -7.70
C VAL A 70 7.02 -16.84 -6.95
N GLY A 71 6.80 -18.00 -7.55
CA GLY A 71 7.13 -19.31 -6.99
C GLY A 71 8.62 -19.45 -6.71
N LEU A 72 9.48 -19.11 -7.69
CA LEU A 72 10.94 -19.14 -7.55
C LEU A 72 11.43 -18.14 -6.49
N ALA A 73 10.85 -16.94 -6.42
CA ALA A 73 11.20 -15.96 -5.40
C ALA A 73 10.86 -16.45 -3.99
N ARG A 74 9.65 -17.02 -3.79
CA ARG A 74 9.22 -17.57 -2.50
C ARG A 74 10.02 -18.80 -2.07
N ALA A 75 10.45 -19.62 -3.02
CA ALA A 75 11.34 -20.75 -2.78
C ALA A 75 12.79 -20.34 -2.45
N GLY A 76 13.12 -19.04 -2.51
CA GLY A 76 14.46 -18.54 -2.23
C GLY A 76 15.47 -18.75 -3.36
N ALA A 77 15.01 -19.12 -4.57
CA ALA A 77 15.89 -19.35 -5.72
C ALA A 77 16.66 -18.09 -6.14
N TYR A 78 16.13 -16.90 -5.83
CA TYR A 78 16.79 -15.62 -6.05
C TYR A 78 17.78 -15.20 -4.94
N LEU A 79 17.76 -15.88 -3.78
CA LEU A 79 18.75 -15.71 -2.71
C LEU A 79 19.93 -16.67 -2.84
N GLY A 80 19.64 -17.96 -3.09
CA GLY A 80 20.60 -19.06 -3.05
C GLY A 80 21.23 -19.42 -4.39
N GLY A 81 22.20 -20.36 -4.37
CA GLY A 81 22.88 -20.90 -5.55
C GLY A 81 22.11 -22.02 -6.28
N GLY A 82 20.79 -22.04 -6.20
CA GLY A 82 19.97 -23.04 -6.90
C GLY A 82 20.19 -22.99 -8.41
N ARG A 83 20.15 -24.16 -9.07
CA ARG A 83 20.34 -24.26 -10.53
C ARG A 83 19.17 -23.70 -11.33
N GLU A 84 18.02 -23.48 -10.68
CA GLU A 84 16.78 -22.98 -11.27
C GLU A 84 16.91 -21.53 -11.76
N VAL A 85 17.72 -20.71 -11.08
CA VAL A 85 17.93 -19.29 -11.45
C VAL A 85 19.41 -19.02 -11.69
N SER A 86 19.73 -18.65 -12.93
CA SER A 86 21.11 -18.31 -13.31
C SER A 86 21.70 -17.19 -12.44
N PRO A 87 23.02 -17.15 -12.20
CA PRO A 87 23.67 -16.05 -11.47
C PRO A 87 23.33 -14.66 -12.01
N LYS A 88 23.21 -14.52 -13.35
CA LYS A 88 22.83 -13.28 -14.02
C LYS A 88 21.38 -12.87 -13.72
N ALA A 89 20.45 -13.82 -13.72
CA ALA A 89 19.06 -13.55 -13.35
C ALA A 89 18.92 -13.19 -11.86
N ARG A 90 19.76 -13.77 -10.98
CA ARG A 90 19.83 -13.42 -9.56
C ARG A 90 20.33 -12.00 -9.34
N SER A 91 21.41 -11.57 -9.99
CA SER A 91 21.88 -10.18 -9.84
C SER A 91 20.94 -9.17 -10.53
N GLY A 92 20.30 -9.58 -11.62
CA GLY A 92 19.36 -8.79 -12.41
C GLY A 92 17.91 -8.82 -11.95
N TRP A 93 17.59 -9.41 -10.79
CA TRP A 93 16.22 -9.68 -10.35
C TRP A 93 15.30 -8.44 -10.38
N ARG A 94 15.83 -7.24 -10.10
CA ARG A 94 15.10 -5.96 -10.13
C ARG A 94 14.50 -5.66 -11.50
N PHE A 95 15.20 -6.01 -12.58
CA PHE A 95 14.72 -5.82 -13.94
C PHE A 95 13.63 -6.85 -14.27
N THR A 96 13.82 -8.10 -13.85
CA THR A 96 12.82 -9.16 -14.02
C THR A 96 11.53 -8.83 -13.27
N PHE A 97 11.62 -8.40 -12.01
CA PHE A 97 10.47 -7.96 -11.21
C PHE A 97 9.72 -6.83 -11.92
N ARG A 98 10.41 -5.75 -12.31
CA ARG A 98 9.78 -4.61 -13.00
C ARG A 98 9.13 -5.01 -14.31
N ARG A 99 9.78 -5.87 -15.10
CA ARG A 99 9.21 -6.39 -16.35
C ARG A 99 7.91 -7.14 -16.09
N HIS A 100 7.88 -8.02 -15.10
CA HIS A 100 6.68 -8.79 -14.74
C HIS A 100 5.57 -7.91 -14.18
N ALA A 101 5.91 -6.96 -13.30
CA ALA A 101 4.94 -5.99 -12.77
C ALA A 101 4.31 -5.14 -13.89
N GLN A 102 5.12 -4.66 -14.83
CA GLN A 102 4.64 -3.90 -15.97
C GLN A 102 3.78 -4.75 -16.90
N ALA A 103 4.23 -5.96 -17.26
CA ALA A 103 3.47 -6.87 -18.11
C ALA A 103 2.13 -7.28 -17.49
N ALA A 104 2.09 -7.52 -16.17
CA ALA A 104 0.86 -7.81 -15.45
C ALA A 104 -0.14 -6.64 -15.51
N ARG A 105 0.34 -5.40 -15.35
CA ARG A 105 -0.50 -4.20 -15.48
C ARG A 105 -1.00 -4.00 -16.92
N GLU A 106 -0.16 -4.21 -17.91
CA GLU A 106 -0.55 -4.13 -19.33
C GLU A 106 -1.60 -5.19 -19.69
N ALA A 107 -1.51 -6.39 -19.09
CA ALA A 107 -2.48 -7.47 -19.29
C ALA A 107 -3.88 -7.15 -18.72
N LEU A 108 -4.03 -6.14 -17.85
CA LEU A 108 -5.36 -5.66 -17.40
C LEU A 108 -6.18 -5.05 -18.55
N ALA A 109 -5.52 -4.55 -19.60
CA ALA A 109 -6.19 -3.94 -20.75
C ALA A 109 -6.63 -4.97 -21.82
N ALA A 110 -6.46 -6.26 -21.56
CA ALA A 110 -6.89 -7.31 -22.47
C ALA A 110 -8.42 -7.49 -22.45
N GLU A 111 -8.95 -8.14 -23.49
CA GLU A 111 -10.39 -8.43 -23.60
C GLU A 111 -10.91 -9.29 -22.42
N ASP A 112 -10.13 -10.29 -22.00
CA ASP A 112 -10.33 -10.97 -20.72
C ASP A 112 -9.28 -10.45 -19.71
N PRO A 113 -9.66 -9.57 -18.76
CA PRO A 113 -8.72 -9.00 -17.80
C PRO A 113 -8.34 -9.98 -16.68
N ARG A 114 -9.07 -11.09 -16.49
CA ARG A 114 -8.91 -11.98 -15.33
C ARG A 114 -7.48 -12.52 -15.15
N PRO A 115 -6.76 -12.96 -16.21
CA PRO A 115 -5.38 -13.39 -16.04
C PRO A 115 -4.44 -12.24 -15.63
N GLY A 116 -4.68 -11.03 -16.14
CA GLY A 116 -3.96 -9.83 -15.74
C GLY A 116 -4.22 -9.47 -14.28
N GLU A 117 -5.48 -9.58 -13.84
CA GLU A 117 -5.87 -9.34 -12.44
C GLU A 117 -5.15 -10.30 -11.48
N GLU A 118 -5.13 -11.60 -11.80
CA GLU A 118 -4.42 -12.61 -11.03
C GLU A 118 -2.90 -12.37 -11.03
N ALA A 119 -2.35 -11.92 -12.15
CA ALA A 119 -0.93 -11.61 -12.27
C ALA A 119 -0.54 -10.41 -11.40
N VAL A 120 -1.31 -9.32 -11.42
CA VAL A 120 -1.06 -8.15 -10.56
C VAL A 120 -1.20 -8.54 -9.10
N ALA A 121 -2.26 -9.28 -8.74
CA ALA A 121 -2.44 -9.78 -7.38
C ALA A 121 -1.25 -10.62 -6.90
N ALA A 122 -0.70 -11.49 -7.74
CA ALA A 122 0.45 -12.31 -7.40
C ALA A 122 1.73 -11.48 -7.17
N ILE A 123 1.95 -10.42 -7.96
CA ILE A 123 3.08 -9.49 -7.77
C ILE A 123 2.93 -8.71 -6.46
N VAL A 124 1.74 -8.20 -6.14
CA VAL A 124 1.48 -7.49 -4.88
C VAL A 124 1.59 -8.44 -3.68
N ASP A 125 1.09 -9.66 -3.79
CA ASP A 125 1.27 -10.71 -2.78
C ASP A 125 2.76 -11.04 -2.56
N LEU A 126 3.60 -11.00 -3.59
CA LEU A 126 5.05 -11.16 -3.44
C LEU A 126 5.68 -9.94 -2.76
N ALA A 127 5.27 -8.72 -3.10
CA ALA A 127 5.74 -7.49 -2.45
C ALA A 127 5.45 -7.53 -0.94
N CYS A 128 4.22 -7.89 -0.55
CA CYS A 128 3.83 -8.07 0.85
C CYS A 128 4.67 -9.17 1.54
N TYR A 129 4.90 -10.29 0.85
CA TYR A 129 5.70 -11.40 1.38
C TYR A 129 7.17 -11.00 1.63
N CYS A 130 7.74 -10.14 0.78
CA CYS A 130 9.11 -9.64 0.94
C CYS A 130 9.34 -8.81 2.23
N LYS A 131 8.26 -8.32 2.88
CA LYS A 131 8.33 -7.60 4.15
C LYS A 131 8.69 -8.52 5.32
N ALA A 132 8.20 -9.76 5.27
CA ALA A 132 8.43 -10.76 6.33
C ALA A 132 9.58 -11.72 5.99
N TYR A 133 9.85 -11.93 4.70
CA TYR A 133 10.81 -12.92 4.23
C TYR A 133 11.78 -12.32 3.21
N GLN A 134 13.07 -12.58 3.40
CA GLN A 134 14.07 -12.25 2.39
C GLN A 134 13.81 -13.14 1.16
N CYS A 135 13.46 -12.51 0.03
CA CYS A 135 13.26 -13.21 -1.26
C CYS A 135 14.37 -12.87 -2.26
N PHE A 136 15.01 -11.72 -2.08
CA PHE A 136 16.03 -11.18 -2.96
C PHE A 136 17.20 -10.66 -2.13
N ARG A 137 18.40 -10.64 -2.71
CA ARG A 137 19.59 -10.06 -2.09
C ARG A 137 19.50 -8.52 -2.17
N SER A 138 18.69 -7.94 -1.30
CA SER A 138 18.44 -6.50 -1.16
C SER A 138 17.96 -6.22 0.26
N ASP A 139 18.48 -5.14 0.86
CA ASP A 139 18.02 -4.66 2.16
C ASP A 139 16.59 -4.13 2.12
N ASP A 140 16.16 -3.66 0.94
CA ASP A 140 14.79 -3.28 0.64
C ASP A 140 14.47 -3.66 -0.82
N PRO A 141 13.70 -4.74 -1.06
CA PRO A 141 13.35 -5.15 -2.42
C PRO A 141 12.44 -4.15 -3.14
N MET A 142 11.47 -3.54 -2.46
CA MET A 142 10.51 -2.66 -3.15
C MET A 142 11.17 -1.33 -3.55
N GLU A 143 12.02 -0.78 -2.68
CA GLU A 143 12.84 0.40 -3.01
C GLU A 143 13.82 0.11 -4.15
N ALA A 144 14.45 -1.07 -4.13
CA ALA A 144 15.36 -1.52 -5.17
C ALA A 144 14.68 -1.73 -6.54
N ALA A 145 13.45 -2.23 -6.54
CA ALA A 145 12.65 -2.43 -7.73
C ALA A 145 11.92 -1.16 -8.17
N LYS A 146 11.88 -0.11 -7.34
CA LYS A 146 11.07 1.11 -7.56
C LYS A 146 9.61 0.75 -7.86
N PHE A 147 9.09 -0.21 -7.12
CA PHE A 147 7.71 -0.69 -7.29
C PHE A 147 6.80 0.04 -6.33
N ILE A 148 5.81 0.75 -6.88
CA ILE A 148 4.74 1.40 -6.13
C ILE A 148 3.55 0.43 -6.12
N ALA A 149 3.31 -0.23 -4.99
CA ALA A 149 2.27 -1.25 -4.91
C ALA A 149 0.87 -0.64 -4.94
N SER A 150 0.67 0.53 -4.32
CA SER A 150 -0.61 1.23 -4.35
C SER A 150 -1.08 1.58 -5.76
N ASP A 151 -0.18 1.97 -6.67
CA ASP A 151 -0.49 2.19 -8.09
C ASP A 151 -0.94 0.92 -8.81
N ALA A 152 -0.29 -0.21 -8.50
CA ALA A 152 -0.65 -1.50 -9.08
C ALA A 152 -2.02 -1.97 -8.57
N VAL A 153 -2.29 -1.78 -7.27
CA VAL A 153 -3.58 -2.10 -6.65
C VAL A 153 -4.68 -1.17 -7.19
N ALA A 154 -4.43 0.12 -7.36
CA ALA A 154 -5.38 1.05 -7.95
C ALA A 154 -5.79 0.65 -9.37
N ALA A 155 -4.82 0.26 -10.21
CA ALA A 155 -5.11 -0.26 -11.55
C ALA A 155 -5.92 -1.56 -11.51
N LEU A 156 -5.55 -2.48 -10.63
CA LEU A 156 -6.25 -3.75 -10.43
C LEU A 156 -7.71 -3.54 -10.01
N TRP A 157 -7.92 -2.75 -8.96
CA TRP A 157 -9.24 -2.50 -8.38
C TRP A 157 -10.14 -1.70 -9.30
N THR A 158 -9.60 -0.73 -10.03
CA THR A 158 -10.34 -0.01 -11.09
C THR A 158 -10.83 -0.98 -12.16
N THR A 159 -9.95 -1.88 -12.62
CA THR A 159 -10.30 -2.88 -13.65
C THR A 159 -11.36 -3.84 -13.13
N MET A 160 -11.22 -4.33 -11.89
CA MET A 160 -12.20 -5.22 -11.28
C MET A 160 -13.58 -4.57 -11.14
N LEU A 161 -13.62 -3.31 -10.69
CA LEU A 161 -14.85 -2.57 -10.52
C LEU A 161 -15.54 -2.32 -11.87
N GLN A 162 -14.79 -1.94 -12.90
CA GLN A 162 -15.31 -1.68 -14.25
C GLN A 162 -15.78 -2.97 -14.95
N GLY A 163 -15.06 -4.08 -14.77
CA GLY A 163 -15.31 -5.34 -15.47
C GLY A 163 -16.34 -6.24 -14.81
N HIS A 164 -16.34 -6.33 -13.46
CA HIS A 164 -17.18 -7.27 -12.71
C HIS A 164 -18.28 -6.60 -11.87
N GLY A 165 -18.28 -5.27 -11.79
CA GLY A 165 -19.24 -4.51 -11.01
C GLY A 165 -18.92 -4.45 -9.50
N PRO A 166 -19.72 -3.70 -8.72
CA PRO A 166 -19.41 -3.34 -7.34
C PRO A 166 -19.43 -4.53 -6.37
N VAL A 167 -20.33 -5.49 -6.55
CA VAL A 167 -20.46 -6.65 -5.65
C VAL A 167 -19.24 -7.57 -5.76
N ALA A 168 -18.92 -8.02 -6.98
CA ALA A 168 -17.75 -8.86 -7.23
C ALA A 168 -16.44 -8.14 -6.93
N PHE A 169 -16.41 -6.81 -7.11
CA PHE A 169 -15.30 -5.99 -6.64
C PHE A 169 -15.13 -6.07 -5.12
N ALA A 170 -16.18 -5.82 -4.33
CA ALA A 170 -16.11 -5.87 -2.87
C ALA A 170 -15.65 -7.25 -2.37
N GLU A 171 -16.20 -8.33 -2.92
CA GLU A 171 -15.85 -9.72 -2.55
C GLU A 171 -14.35 -10.03 -2.74
N ARG A 172 -13.71 -9.41 -3.73
CA ARG A 172 -12.29 -9.64 -4.07
C ARG A 172 -11.35 -8.62 -3.43
N ALA A 173 -11.75 -7.35 -3.39
CA ALA A 173 -10.94 -6.25 -2.91
C ALA A 173 -10.81 -6.25 -1.39
N MET A 174 -11.85 -6.63 -0.63
CA MET A 174 -11.78 -6.58 0.83
C MET A 174 -10.83 -7.63 1.44
N PRO A 175 -10.80 -8.90 0.97
CA PRO A 175 -9.75 -9.84 1.38
C PRO A 175 -8.35 -9.42 0.94
N GLN A 176 -8.24 -8.67 -0.16
CA GLN A 176 -6.97 -8.09 -0.59
C GLN A 176 -6.53 -6.97 0.34
N LEU A 177 -7.41 -6.04 0.70
CA LEU A 177 -7.17 -4.97 1.67
C LEU A 177 -6.63 -5.54 2.99
N VAL A 178 -7.32 -6.53 3.57
CA VAL A 178 -6.92 -7.17 4.84
C VAL A 178 -5.52 -7.80 4.78
N ARG A 179 -5.09 -8.28 3.61
CA ARG A 179 -3.76 -8.91 3.42
C ARG A 179 -2.67 -7.92 3.01
N TRP A 180 -3.02 -6.87 2.27
CA TRP A 180 -2.07 -6.02 1.57
C TRP A 180 -1.85 -4.67 2.24
N GLU A 181 -2.84 -4.15 2.95
CA GLU A 181 -2.70 -2.86 3.62
C GLU A 181 -1.49 -2.89 4.57
N SER A 182 -0.72 -1.80 4.54
CA SER A 182 0.49 -1.67 5.33
C SER A 182 0.72 -0.20 5.62
N ARG A 183 0.68 0.19 6.89
CA ARG A 183 0.75 1.59 7.32
C ARG A 183 2.00 2.32 6.83
N HIS A 184 3.11 1.60 6.70
CA HIS A 184 4.40 2.13 6.25
C HIS A 184 4.75 1.73 4.81
N GLY A 185 3.72 1.40 4.02
CA GLY A 185 3.87 0.88 2.66
C GLY A 185 4.54 -0.49 2.62
N TRP A 186 5.02 -0.89 1.45
CA TRP A 186 5.56 -2.22 1.17
C TRP A 186 7.10 -2.28 1.21
N THR A 187 7.73 -1.16 1.61
CA THR A 187 9.17 -1.09 1.90
C THR A 187 9.47 -1.64 3.28
N LEU A 188 10.69 -2.13 3.49
CA LEU A 188 11.11 -2.69 4.77
C LEU A 188 11.43 -1.61 5.80
N ARG A 189 11.94 -0.46 5.34
CA ARG A 189 12.43 0.58 6.25
C ARG A 189 11.59 1.86 6.29
N GLY A 190 10.59 2.00 5.42
CA GLY A 190 9.69 3.17 5.40
C GLY A 190 10.37 4.49 5.03
N PHE A 191 11.58 4.44 4.46
CA PHE A 191 12.30 5.60 3.95
C PHE A 191 12.83 5.32 2.54
N GLY A 192 13.06 6.38 1.78
CA GLY A 192 13.47 6.29 0.37
C GLY A 192 12.41 6.89 -0.54
N SER A 193 12.57 6.67 -1.83
CA SER A 193 11.69 7.29 -2.83
C SER A 193 10.35 6.54 -2.97
N VAL A 194 10.31 5.23 -2.77
CA VAL A 194 9.04 4.47 -2.91
C VAL A 194 8.00 4.92 -1.88
N PRO A 195 8.29 5.00 -0.56
CA PRO A 195 7.29 5.39 0.43
C PRO A 195 6.66 6.77 0.19
N GLU A 196 7.43 7.71 -0.39
CA GLU A 196 6.93 9.05 -0.75
C GLU A 196 5.85 9.03 -1.85
N HIS A 197 5.79 7.95 -2.63
CA HIS A 197 4.83 7.77 -3.71
C HIS A 197 3.76 6.73 -3.38
N GLU A 198 3.85 6.07 -2.22
CA GLU A 198 2.83 5.11 -1.80
C GLU A 198 1.62 5.83 -1.19
N THR A 199 0.45 5.29 -1.48
CA THR A 199 -0.83 5.74 -0.90
C THR A 199 -1.45 4.59 -0.12
N PRO A 200 -2.02 4.81 1.09
CA PRO A 200 -2.79 3.80 1.79
C PRO A 200 -3.88 3.21 0.89
N LEU A 201 -4.09 1.89 0.92
CA LEU A 201 -5.11 1.29 0.07
C LEU A 201 -6.52 1.74 0.45
N ALA A 202 -6.76 2.10 1.71
CA ALA A 202 -7.96 2.80 2.15
C ALA A 202 -8.27 4.05 1.30
N ALA A 203 -7.28 4.89 1.00
CA ALA A 203 -7.44 6.07 0.15
C ALA A 203 -7.59 5.73 -1.35
N VAL A 204 -7.14 4.54 -1.79
CA VAL A 204 -7.49 4.00 -3.11
C VAL A 204 -8.97 3.62 -3.14
N LEU A 205 -9.47 2.92 -2.11
CA LEU A 205 -10.89 2.54 -2.00
C LEU A 205 -11.80 3.76 -1.94
N GLU A 206 -11.46 4.77 -1.15
CA GLU A 206 -12.28 5.98 -1.04
C GLU A 206 -12.58 6.60 -2.42
N ARG A 207 -11.58 6.65 -3.30
CA ARG A 207 -11.74 7.17 -4.68
C ARG A 207 -12.60 6.29 -5.57
N LEU A 208 -12.69 4.99 -5.26
CA LEU A 208 -13.43 3.98 -6.03
C LEU A 208 -14.86 3.76 -5.51
N LEU A 209 -15.20 4.26 -4.32
CA LEU A 209 -16.50 4.07 -3.67
C LEU A 209 -17.34 5.35 -3.68
N PRO A 210 -18.05 5.67 -4.78
CA PRO A 210 -18.77 6.94 -4.92
C PRO A 210 -20.13 6.97 -4.19
N ALA A 211 -20.71 5.81 -3.88
CA ALA A 211 -22.09 5.69 -3.39
C ALA A 211 -22.16 4.98 -2.03
N PRO A 212 -23.12 5.35 -1.15
CA PRO A 212 -23.35 4.69 0.14
C PRO A 212 -23.40 3.16 0.07
N ASP A 213 -24.15 2.61 -0.88
CA ASP A 213 -24.31 1.15 -1.02
C ASP A 213 -22.98 0.43 -1.28
N ALA A 214 -22.06 1.08 -2.01
CA ALA A 214 -20.73 0.53 -2.26
C ALA A 214 -19.87 0.49 -0.99
N TRP A 215 -20.00 1.51 -0.13
CA TRP A 215 -19.37 1.52 1.19
C TRP A 215 -19.91 0.42 2.09
N VAL A 216 -21.23 0.22 2.12
CA VAL A 216 -21.87 -0.84 2.92
C VAL A 216 -21.44 -2.22 2.43
N ALA A 217 -21.48 -2.49 1.11
CA ALA A 217 -21.06 -3.77 0.54
C ALA A 217 -19.57 -4.06 0.83
N CYS A 218 -18.69 -3.06 0.72
CA CYS A 218 -17.29 -3.21 1.10
C CYS A 218 -17.13 -3.46 2.61
N ALA A 219 -17.89 -2.78 3.48
CA ALA A 219 -17.82 -3.02 4.91
C ALA A 219 -18.30 -4.43 5.31
N GLU A 220 -19.34 -4.95 4.65
CA GLU A 220 -19.81 -6.33 4.84
C GLU A 220 -18.74 -7.35 4.43
N GLN A 221 -18.22 -7.22 3.20
CA GLN A 221 -17.17 -8.12 2.69
C GLN A 221 -15.85 -8.00 3.48
N TYR A 222 -15.60 -6.84 4.09
CA TYR A 222 -14.49 -6.62 5.00
C TYR A 222 -14.65 -7.42 6.29
N VAL A 223 -15.84 -7.41 6.91
CA VAL A 223 -16.12 -8.24 8.09
C VAL A 223 -15.98 -9.72 7.75
N ASP A 224 -16.54 -10.18 6.62
CA ASP A 224 -16.41 -11.57 6.16
C ASP A 224 -14.94 -11.96 5.87
N ALA A 225 -14.13 -11.02 5.40
CA ALA A 225 -12.69 -11.23 5.23
C ALA A 225 -11.97 -11.39 6.58
N LEU A 226 -12.35 -10.61 7.60
CA LEU A 226 -11.80 -10.77 8.94
C LEU A 226 -12.23 -12.09 9.59
N ASP A 227 -13.47 -12.54 9.39
CA ASP A 227 -13.97 -13.82 9.90
C ASP A 227 -13.12 -14.98 9.36
N ARG A 228 -12.85 -15.02 8.05
CA ARG A 228 -11.96 -16.02 7.43
C ARG A 228 -10.55 -16.02 8.04
N VAL A 229 -10.03 -14.84 8.37
CA VAL A 229 -8.73 -14.72 9.05
C VAL A 229 -8.80 -15.28 10.47
N ALA A 230 -9.86 -14.99 11.22
CA ALA A 230 -10.03 -15.52 12.57
C ALA A 230 -10.14 -17.05 12.57
N GLU A 231 -10.87 -17.64 11.61
CA GLU A 231 -11.02 -19.09 11.45
C GLU A 231 -9.68 -19.78 11.18
N THR A 232 -8.88 -19.23 10.25
CA THR A 232 -7.57 -19.78 9.90
C THR A 232 -6.57 -19.68 11.05
N GLN A 233 -6.58 -18.56 11.80
CA GLN A 233 -5.77 -18.39 13.01
C GLN A 233 -6.20 -19.37 14.11
N GLY A 234 -7.50 -19.52 14.37
CA GLY A 234 -8.02 -20.47 15.35
C GLY A 234 -7.72 -21.95 14.99
N ALA A 235 -7.60 -22.28 13.71
CA ALA A 235 -7.14 -23.59 13.26
C ALA A 235 -5.63 -23.81 13.52
N ALA A 236 -4.81 -22.78 13.35
CA ALA A 236 -3.37 -22.83 13.61
C ALA A 236 -3.05 -22.90 15.12
N ASP A 237 -3.77 -22.13 15.94
CA ASP A 237 -3.63 -22.11 17.40
C ASP A 237 -3.99 -23.47 18.02
N ARG A 238 -5.08 -24.10 17.53
CA ARG A 238 -5.45 -25.47 17.95
C ARG A 238 -4.39 -26.53 17.62
N ARG A 239 -3.52 -26.28 16.64
CA ARG A 239 -2.40 -27.15 16.29
C ARG A 239 -1.12 -26.85 17.08
N GLY A 240 -1.14 -25.90 18.01
CA GLY A 240 -0.02 -25.59 18.90
C GLY A 240 1.15 -24.87 18.22
N LEU A 241 0.94 -24.27 17.04
CA LEU A 241 2.02 -23.77 16.18
C LEU A 241 2.39 -22.28 16.37
N GLY A 242 1.80 -21.50 17.29
CA GLY A 242 2.29 -20.13 17.50
C GLY A 242 1.44 -19.14 18.32
N TYR A 243 1.39 -19.30 19.64
CA TYR A 243 0.64 -18.40 20.54
C TYR A 243 1.14 -16.94 20.55
N SER A 244 2.42 -16.70 20.24
CA SER A 244 3.00 -15.33 20.20
C SER A 244 2.87 -14.63 18.85
N ALA A 245 2.79 -15.38 17.75
CA ALA A 245 2.70 -14.80 16.41
C ALA A 245 1.28 -14.29 16.12
N ALA A 246 0.25 -15.03 16.54
CA ALA A 246 -1.14 -14.66 16.33
C ALA A 246 -1.47 -13.30 16.99
N GLY A 247 -1.02 -13.08 18.23
CA GLY A 247 -1.25 -11.81 18.93
C GLY A 247 -0.56 -10.61 18.26
N TYR A 248 0.68 -10.79 17.78
CA TYR A 248 1.39 -9.76 17.03
C TYR A 248 0.67 -9.41 15.72
N GLU A 249 0.24 -10.42 14.96
CA GLU A 249 -0.46 -10.20 13.69
C GLU A 249 -1.82 -9.49 13.87
N ARG A 250 -2.55 -9.76 14.96
CA ARG A 250 -3.80 -9.01 15.25
C ARG A 250 -3.54 -7.53 15.54
N LYS A 251 -2.50 -7.23 16.33
CA LYS A 251 -2.11 -5.84 16.64
C LYS A 251 -1.63 -5.11 15.39
N ARG A 252 -0.76 -5.77 14.61
CA ARG A 252 -0.26 -5.26 13.34
C ARG A 252 -1.41 -4.99 12.37
N ARG A 253 -2.36 -5.91 12.23
CA ARG A 253 -3.50 -5.74 11.32
C ARG A 253 -4.38 -4.55 11.71
N ALA A 254 -4.63 -4.34 13.00
CA ALA A 254 -5.37 -3.17 13.48
C ALA A 254 -4.61 -1.85 13.24
N ASP A 255 -3.27 -1.88 13.26
CA ASP A 255 -2.42 -0.74 12.89
C ASP A 255 -2.44 -0.47 11.39
N ASP A 256 -2.24 -1.51 10.58
CA ASP A 256 -2.22 -1.42 9.11
C ASP A 256 -3.57 -0.90 8.58
N LEU A 257 -4.71 -1.32 9.15
CA LEU A 257 -6.06 -0.97 8.69
C LEU A 257 -6.66 0.30 9.33
N LEU A 258 -5.86 1.10 10.06
CA LEU A 258 -6.35 2.25 10.82
C LEU A 258 -7.10 3.26 9.93
N ASP A 259 -6.55 3.61 8.77
CA ASP A 259 -7.15 4.60 7.87
C ASP A 259 -8.52 4.11 7.34
N TRP A 260 -8.63 2.82 7.05
CA TRP A 260 -9.91 2.21 6.64
C TRP A 260 -10.93 2.24 7.78
N HIS A 261 -10.50 1.91 9.01
CA HIS A 261 -11.37 1.99 10.19
C HIS A 261 -11.89 3.40 10.45
N ASP A 262 -11.05 4.41 10.27
CA ASP A 262 -11.43 5.82 10.42
C ASP A 262 -12.46 6.25 9.36
N MET A 263 -12.26 5.85 8.10
CA MET A 263 -13.25 6.10 7.04
C MET A 263 -14.60 5.42 7.34
N LEU A 264 -14.59 4.19 7.84
CA LEU A 264 -15.83 3.50 8.22
C LEU A 264 -16.56 4.17 9.38
N LEU A 265 -15.83 4.68 10.38
CA LEU A 265 -16.41 5.43 11.51
C LEU A 265 -17.11 6.71 11.05
N GLU A 266 -16.54 7.38 10.04
CA GLU A 266 -17.11 8.62 9.49
C GLU A 266 -18.35 8.34 8.64
N ARG A 267 -18.30 7.32 7.76
CA ARG A 267 -19.30 7.15 6.70
C ARG A 267 -20.47 6.24 7.08
N LEU A 268 -20.23 5.13 7.76
CA LEU A 268 -21.29 4.12 8.01
C LEU A 268 -22.45 4.59 8.90
N PRO A 269 -22.28 5.51 9.87
CA PRO A 269 -23.41 6.03 10.63
C PRO A 269 -24.47 6.71 9.74
N ASP A 270 -24.05 7.39 8.68
CA ASP A 270 -24.95 8.09 7.75
C ASP A 270 -25.64 7.13 6.76
N TYR A 271 -25.20 5.87 6.69
CA TYR A 271 -25.70 4.86 5.76
C TYR A 271 -26.52 3.76 6.44
N ASP A 272 -26.99 3.99 7.67
CA ASP A 272 -27.72 3.02 8.50
C ASP A 272 -26.97 1.68 8.72
N ALA A 273 -25.65 1.67 8.53
CA ALA A 273 -24.79 0.49 8.59
C ALA A 273 -23.93 0.44 9.87
N GLY A 274 -24.31 1.19 10.91
CA GLY A 274 -23.57 1.30 12.16
C GLY A 274 -23.36 -0.02 12.91
N HIS A 275 -24.19 -1.04 12.67
CA HIS A 275 -24.04 -2.38 13.25
C HIS A 275 -22.77 -3.10 12.78
N LEU A 276 -22.21 -2.74 11.62
CA LEU A 276 -20.93 -3.27 11.15
C LEU A 276 -19.76 -2.75 11.99
N LEU A 277 -19.85 -1.51 12.49
CA LEU A 277 -18.86 -0.93 13.41
C LEU A 277 -18.82 -1.71 14.72
N ASP A 278 -19.97 -2.19 15.21
CA ASP A 278 -20.03 -3.05 16.39
C ASP A 278 -19.34 -4.40 16.17
N LYS A 279 -19.56 -5.02 14.99
CA LYS A 279 -18.89 -6.26 14.63
C LYS A 279 -17.37 -6.07 14.59
N ILE A 280 -16.88 -5.00 13.93
CA ILE A 280 -15.45 -4.66 13.87
C ILE A 280 -14.89 -4.41 15.27
N ALA A 281 -15.62 -3.66 16.10
CA ALA A 281 -15.19 -3.30 17.44
C ALA A 281 -14.84 -4.55 18.26
N VAL A 282 -15.61 -5.63 18.18
CA VAL A 282 -15.38 -6.85 18.97
C VAL A 282 -14.66 -7.96 18.20
N HIS A 283 -14.19 -7.69 16.98
CA HIS A 283 -13.73 -8.72 16.07
C HIS A 283 -12.46 -9.44 16.56
N PRO A 284 -12.43 -10.80 16.63
CA PRO A 284 -11.31 -11.56 17.18
C PRO A 284 -10.03 -11.50 16.32
N ALA A 285 -10.11 -11.10 15.06
CA ALA A 285 -8.95 -10.89 14.18
C ALA A 285 -8.20 -9.56 14.45
N LEU A 286 -8.68 -8.70 15.35
CA LEU A 286 -8.09 -7.40 15.65
C LEU A 286 -7.76 -7.29 17.14
N ASP A 287 -6.70 -6.57 17.49
CA ASP A 287 -6.30 -6.38 18.88
C ASP A 287 -5.39 -5.14 19.03
N GLY A 288 -5.06 -4.76 20.26
CA GLY A 288 -4.07 -3.73 20.59
C GLY A 288 -4.57 -2.29 20.58
N GLY A 289 -3.62 -1.36 20.74
CA GLY A 289 -3.88 0.08 20.90
C GLY A 289 -4.70 0.72 19.79
N HIS A 290 -4.52 0.34 18.52
CA HIS A 290 -5.29 0.88 17.41
C HIS A 290 -6.77 0.42 17.42
N LEU A 291 -7.05 -0.84 17.78
CA LEU A 291 -8.43 -1.28 18.01
C LEU A 291 -9.06 -0.55 19.22
N LEU A 292 -8.29 -0.29 20.27
CA LEU A 292 -8.76 0.48 21.42
C LEU A 292 -9.08 1.94 21.04
N LEU A 293 -8.27 2.55 20.17
CA LEU A 293 -8.57 3.87 19.60
C LEU A 293 -9.87 3.86 18.80
N PHE A 294 -10.06 2.87 17.91
CA PHE A 294 -11.30 2.71 17.15
C PHE A 294 -12.52 2.60 18.08
N ARG A 295 -12.46 1.73 19.08
CA ARG A 295 -13.54 1.55 20.07
C ARG A 295 -13.81 2.85 20.85
N ALA A 296 -12.76 3.59 21.22
CA ALA A 296 -12.90 4.86 21.95
C ALA A 296 -13.59 5.92 21.08
N ARG A 297 -13.24 6.02 19.80
CA ARG A 297 -13.88 6.91 18.82
C ARG A 297 -15.34 6.52 18.58
N LEU A 298 -15.63 5.23 18.46
CA LEU A 298 -17.00 4.72 18.32
C LEU A 298 -17.86 5.05 19.56
N ALA A 299 -17.32 4.84 20.77
CA ALA A 299 -18.00 5.19 22.01
C ALA A 299 -18.28 6.70 22.09
N LEU A 300 -17.30 7.54 21.72
CA LEU A 300 -17.46 8.98 21.67
C LEU A 300 -18.54 9.42 20.66
N ALA A 301 -18.54 8.84 19.46
CA ALA A 301 -19.54 9.12 18.43
C ALA A 301 -20.98 8.79 18.89
N ARG A 302 -21.12 7.84 19.83
CA ARG A 302 -22.40 7.46 20.46
C ARG A 302 -22.73 8.25 21.72
N GLY A 303 -21.88 9.19 22.12
CA GLY A 303 -22.06 9.98 23.33
C GLY A 303 -21.65 9.30 24.64
N ASP A 304 -21.05 8.09 24.60
CA ASP A 304 -20.53 7.43 25.80
C ASP A 304 -19.11 7.92 26.13
N LEU A 305 -19.07 9.10 26.74
CA LEU A 305 -17.82 9.75 27.13
C LEU A 305 -17.04 8.95 28.19
N GLY A 306 -17.74 8.23 29.08
CA GLY A 306 -17.12 7.43 30.13
C GLY A 306 -16.35 6.25 29.55
N GLN A 307 -16.99 5.51 28.64
CA GLN A 307 -16.35 4.41 27.94
C GLN A 307 -15.22 4.90 27.02
N ALA A 308 -15.42 6.02 26.31
CA ALA A 308 -14.38 6.61 25.47
C ALA A 308 -13.10 6.96 26.26
N ARG A 309 -13.24 7.55 27.46
CA ARG A 309 -12.11 7.84 28.35
C ARG A 309 -11.40 6.57 28.79
N ALA A 310 -12.15 5.60 29.31
CA ALA A 310 -11.59 4.33 29.79
C ALA A 310 -10.81 3.58 28.70
N LEU A 311 -11.37 3.53 27.48
CA LEU A 311 -10.73 2.90 26.33
C LEU A 311 -9.48 3.66 25.88
N THR A 312 -9.52 5.00 25.87
CA THR A 312 -8.35 5.84 25.56
C THR A 312 -7.20 5.59 26.54
N THR A 313 -7.48 5.62 27.84
CA THR A 313 -6.48 5.32 28.88
C THR A 313 -5.93 3.90 28.74
N LYS A 314 -6.79 2.91 28.44
CA LYS A 314 -6.35 1.53 28.18
C LYS A 314 -5.46 1.45 26.93
N GLY A 315 -5.81 2.17 25.87
CA GLY A 315 -5.03 2.27 24.64
C GLY A 315 -3.64 2.84 24.90
N LEU A 316 -3.54 3.91 25.68
CA LEU A 316 -2.26 4.53 26.06
C LEU A 316 -1.38 3.63 26.94
N ASN A 317 -1.98 2.69 27.68
CA ASN A 317 -1.21 1.66 28.40
C ASN A 317 -0.62 0.62 27.44
N ASP A 318 -1.36 0.22 26.40
CA ASP A 318 -0.89 -0.76 25.39
C ASP A 318 0.12 -0.13 24.42
N LEU A 319 -0.17 1.07 23.91
CA LEU A 319 0.65 1.80 22.93
C LEU A 319 0.89 3.26 23.37
N PRO A 320 1.85 3.49 24.30
CA PRO A 320 2.04 4.79 24.95
C PRO A 320 2.51 5.94 24.04
N GLY A 321 2.99 5.60 22.83
CA GLY A 321 3.50 6.55 21.85
C GLY A 321 2.57 6.79 20.66
N LEU A 322 1.30 6.41 20.72
CA LEU A 322 0.35 6.68 19.65
C LEU A 322 -0.22 8.10 19.80
N ASP A 323 0.15 9.01 18.92
CA ASP A 323 -0.24 10.43 19.02
C ASP A 323 -1.76 10.62 18.94
N ALA A 324 -2.44 9.85 18.07
CA ALA A 324 -3.89 9.91 17.96
C ALA A 324 -4.65 9.56 19.27
N LEU A 325 -4.06 8.74 20.14
CA LEU A 325 -4.63 8.47 21.47
C LEU A 325 -4.35 9.62 22.46
N HIS A 326 -3.19 10.29 22.35
CA HIS A 326 -2.92 11.51 23.13
C HIS A 326 -3.85 12.64 22.73
N ASP A 327 -4.04 12.86 21.42
CA ASP A 327 -4.96 13.87 20.91
C ASP A 327 -6.41 13.61 21.34
N LEU A 328 -6.83 12.34 21.30
CA LEU A 328 -8.15 11.96 21.80
C LEU A 328 -8.26 12.17 23.31
N ALA A 329 -7.23 11.81 24.09
CA ALA A 329 -7.21 12.00 25.54
C ALA A 329 -7.34 13.49 25.91
N ASP A 330 -6.60 14.37 25.22
CA ASP A 330 -6.69 15.81 25.40
C ASP A 330 -8.09 16.34 25.04
N LYS A 331 -8.70 15.84 23.95
CA LYS A 331 -10.05 16.23 23.50
C LYS A 331 -11.15 15.86 24.49
N ILE A 332 -11.08 14.68 25.10
CA ILE A 332 -12.15 14.15 25.96
C ILE A 332 -11.84 14.26 27.46
N GLY A 333 -10.66 14.72 27.83
CA GLY A 333 -10.18 14.75 29.22
C GLY A 333 -10.00 13.35 29.81
N ALA A 334 -9.34 12.45 29.08
CA ALA A 334 -8.99 11.12 29.58
C ALA A 334 -7.67 11.15 30.35
N ASP A 335 -7.53 10.30 31.37
CA ASP A 335 -6.29 10.18 32.12
C ASP A 335 -5.18 9.59 31.24
N VAL A 336 -4.04 10.31 31.17
CA VAL A 336 -2.85 9.87 30.45
C VAL A 336 -1.93 9.13 31.43
N PRO A 337 -1.67 7.82 31.25
CA PRO A 337 -0.80 7.06 32.14
C PRO A 337 0.63 7.62 32.19
N MET A 338 1.30 7.52 33.34
CA MET A 338 2.68 8.01 33.55
C MET A 338 3.66 7.57 32.46
N ARG A 339 3.56 6.31 32.00
CA ARG A 339 4.41 5.78 30.92
C ARG A 339 4.21 6.54 29.61
N ALA A 340 2.95 6.87 29.27
CA ALA A 340 2.61 7.61 28.06
C ALA A 340 3.02 9.08 28.16
N GLN A 341 2.85 9.71 29.33
CA GLN A 341 3.36 11.06 29.59
C GLN A 341 4.88 11.13 29.36
N GLY A 342 5.63 10.18 29.92
CA GLY A 342 7.09 10.12 29.74
C GLY A 342 7.53 9.86 28.29
N VAL A 343 6.73 9.17 27.47
CA VAL A 343 7.01 9.02 26.03
C VAL A 343 6.75 10.34 25.28
N ARG A 344 5.62 11.02 25.57
CA ARG A 344 5.27 12.32 24.97
C ARG A 344 6.32 13.39 25.29
N GLU A 345 6.78 13.45 26.54
CA GLU A 345 7.80 14.41 26.97
C GLU A 345 9.16 14.17 26.29
N ARG A 346 9.59 12.90 26.20
CA ARG A 346 10.83 12.55 25.49
C ARG A 346 10.79 12.97 24.02
N ARG A 347 9.65 12.78 23.35
CA ARG A 347 9.46 13.22 21.95
C ARG A 347 9.54 14.74 21.82
N ARG A 348 8.91 15.47 22.75
CA ARG A 348 8.94 16.93 22.77
C ARG A 348 10.37 17.47 22.87
N ILE A 349 11.18 16.87 23.76
CA ILE A 349 12.60 17.22 23.93
C ILE A 349 13.39 16.94 22.65
N THR A 350 13.15 15.82 21.97
CA THR A 350 13.85 15.49 20.70
C THR A 350 13.40 16.31 19.50
N ALA A 351 12.20 16.90 19.52
CA ALA A 351 11.64 17.69 18.41
C ALA A 351 12.00 19.19 18.48
N SER A 352 12.59 19.65 19.59
CA SER A 352 13.16 20.99 19.72
C SER A 352 14.69 20.93 19.59
N PRO A 353 15.26 21.07 18.38
CA PRO A 353 16.70 21.23 18.27
C PRO A 353 17.07 22.61 18.81
N SER A 354 17.95 22.64 19.80
CA SER A 354 18.60 23.86 20.31
C SER A 354 19.40 24.59 19.23
#